data_AF-A0A6M0SJD4-F1
#
_entry.id   AF-A0A6M0SJD4-F1
#
_cell.length_a   1.000
_cell.length_b   1.000
_cell.length_c   1.000
_cell.angle_alpha   90.00
_cell.angle_beta   90.00
_cell.angle_gamma   90.00
#
_symmetry.space_group_name_H-M   'P 1'
#
loop_
_entity.id
_entity.type
_entity.pdbx_description
1 polymer ?
#
loop_
_entity_poly.entity_id
_entity_poly.type
_entity_poly.pdbx_seq_one_letter_code
_entity_poly.pdbx_strand_id
1 'polypeptide(L)' 'MNKEEIKQILTGFNDDMRVLITDICTEGEVTEPIAEDRAEYILDRWNNVVDKLEAIGIELE' A
#
# COMPACT_ATOMS: atom_id res chain seq x y z
N MET A 1 7.08 -19.27 -9.49
CA MET A 1 6.55 -18.08 -8.78
C MET A 1 7.53 -17.68 -7.69
N ASN A 2 8.08 -16.46 -7.76
CA ASN A 2 9.18 -16.02 -6.91
C ASN A 2 8.67 -15.43 -5.59
N LYS A 3 8.65 -16.23 -4.52
CA LYS A 3 8.14 -15.82 -3.20
C LYS A 3 8.86 -14.61 -2.61
N GLU A 4 10.15 -14.46 -2.90
CA GLU A 4 10.96 -13.36 -2.37
C GLU A 4 10.55 -12.02 -3.01
N GLU A 5 10.23 -12.04 -4.30
CA GLU A 5 9.80 -10.87 -5.07
C GLU A 5 8.40 -10.41 -4.66
N ILE A 6 7.46 -11.34 -4.45
CA ILE A 6 6.14 -11.05 -3.86
C ILE A 6 6.31 -10.37 -2.50
N LYS A 7 7.19 -10.93 -1.65
CA LYS A 7 7.44 -10.38 -0.32
C LYS A 7 8.01 -8.97 -0.40
N GLN A 8 8.90 -8.68 -1.34
CA GLN A 8 9.44 -7.34 -1.54
C GLN A 8 8.35 -6.34 -1.96
N ILE A 9 7.48 -6.72 -2.90
CA ILE A 9 6.36 -5.88 -3.37
C ILE A 9 5.44 -5.52 -2.19
N LEU A 10 4.99 -6.53 -1.44
CA LEU A 10 4.08 -6.33 -0.30
C LEU A 10 4.74 -5.58 0.86
N THR A 11 6.04 -5.79 1.08
CA THR A 11 6.80 -5.05 2.10
C THR A 11 6.86 -3.56 1.76
N GLY A 12 7.10 -3.22 0.48
CA GLY A 12 7.10 -1.83 0.03
C GLY A 12 5.78 -1.11 0.30
N PHE A 13 4.65 -1.76 -0.03
CA PHE A 13 3.33 -1.20 0.26
C PHE A 13 3.08 -1.02 1.76
N ASN A 14 3.46 -2.00 2.58
CA ASN A 14 3.35 -1.89 4.04
C ASN A 14 4.16 -0.72 4.60
N ASP A 15 5.36 -0.47 4.07
CA ASP A 15 6.19 0.64 4.49
C ASP A 15 5.55 1.99 4.12
N ASP A 16 4.99 2.12 2.92
CA ASP A 16 4.24 3.32 2.50
C ASP A 16 3.03 3.58 3.41
N MET A 17 2.25 2.53 3.70
CA MET A 17 1.08 2.63 4.58
C MET A 17 1.47 2.96 6.01
N ARG A 18 2.61 2.46 6.51
CA ARG A 18 3.10 2.81 7.85
C ARG A 18 3.43 4.30 7.95
N VAL A 19 4.05 4.88 6.92
CA VAL A 19 4.35 6.32 6.88
C VAL A 19 3.04 7.11 6.92
N LEU A 20 2.06 6.73 6.10
CA LEU A 20 0.77 7.40 6.03
C LEU A 20 -0.01 7.29 7.35
N ILE A 21 -0.07 6.09 7.95
CA ILE A 21 -0.71 5.86 9.25
C ILE A 21 -0.04 6.68 10.36
N THR A 22 1.28 6.82 10.34
CA THR A 22 1.99 7.64 11.35
C THR A 22 1.64 9.13 11.23
N ASP A 23 1.27 9.58 10.04
CA ASP A 23 0.89 10.97 9.77
C ASP A 23 -0.59 11.25 10.12
N ILE A 24 -1.48 10.26 10.00
CA ILE A 24 -2.93 10.43 10.23
C ILE A 24 -3.44 9.89 11.57
N CYS A 25 -2.62 9.09 12.27
CA CYS A 25 -2.97 8.51 13.56
C CYS A 25 -2.11 9.10 14.68
N THR A 26 -2.77 9.58 15.73
CA THR A 26 -2.13 9.94 16.99
C THR A 26 -2.50 8.87 18.01
N GLU A 27 -1.51 8.26 18.67
CA GLU A 27 -1.73 7.19 19.67
C GLU A 27 -2.54 5.98 19.16
N GLY A 28 -2.55 5.75 17.85
CA GLY A 28 -3.29 4.64 17.23
C GLY A 28 -4.76 4.95 16.90
N GLU A 29 -5.22 6.17 17.19
CA GLU A 29 -6.53 6.66 16.77
C GLU A 29 -6.40 7.54 15.53
N VAL A 30 -7.28 7.31 14.55
CA VAL A 30 -7.44 8.20 13.39
C VAL A 30 -8.05 9.50 13.91
N THR A 31 -7.24 10.55 14.00
CA THR A 31 -7.65 11.82 14.63
C THR A 31 -8.38 12.75 13.66
N GLU A 32 -8.24 12.51 12.35
CA GLU A 32 -8.89 13.27 11.30
C GLU A 32 -9.37 12.35 10.17
N PRO A 33 -10.48 12.69 9.48
CA PRO A 33 -10.87 11.99 8.26
C PRO A 33 -9.72 11.96 7.25
N ILE A 34 -9.56 10.83 6.55
CA ILE A 34 -8.58 10.73 5.47
C ILE A 34 -8.97 11.74 4.38
N ALA A 35 -8.09 12.72 4.15
CA ALA A 35 -8.26 13.70 3.09
C ALA A 35 -8.22 13.01 1.70
N GLU A 36 -8.88 13.63 0.72
CA GLU A 36 -9.05 13.05 -0.63
C GLU A 36 -7.72 12.74 -1.31
N ASP A 37 -6.73 13.63 -1.19
CA ASP A 37 -5.37 13.45 -1.71
C ASP A 37 -4.65 12.23 -1.12
N ARG A 38 -4.85 11.97 0.18
CA ARG A 38 -4.31 10.80 0.87
C ARG A 38 -5.02 9.53 0.43
N ALA A 39 -6.33 9.59 0.21
CA ALA A 39 -7.09 8.46 -0.32
C ALA A 39 -6.64 8.09 -1.74
N GLU A 40 -6.45 9.10 -2.61
CA GLU A 40 -5.89 8.92 -3.96
C GLU A 40 -4.49 8.28 -3.90
N TYR A 41 -3.63 8.75 -2.99
CA TYR A 41 -2.30 8.17 -2.80
C TYR A 41 -2.38 6.67 -2.43
N ILE A 42 -3.26 6.27 -1.51
CA ILE A 42 -3.43 4.86 -1.12
C ILE A 42 -3.85 4.02 -2.33
N LEU A 43 -4.82 4.50 -3.11
CA LEU A 43 -5.30 3.80 -4.31
C LEU A 43 -4.20 3.65 -5.35
N ASP A 44 -3.41 4.69 -5.60
CA ASP A 44 -2.29 4.65 -6.53
C ASP A 44 -1.20 3.65 -6.08
N ARG A 45 -0.86 3.63 -4.77
CA ARG A 45 0.09 2.64 -4.24
C ARG A 45 -0.44 1.22 -4.36
N TRP A 46 -1.74 1.01 -4.15
CA TRP A 46 -2.36 -0.30 -4.30
C TRP A 46 -2.37 -0.76 -5.77
N ASN A 47 -2.76 0.10 -6.70
CA ASN A 47 -2.73 -0.21 -8.14
C ASN A 47 -1.31 -0.59 -8.59
N ASN A 48 -0.29 0.12 -8.09
CA ASN A 48 1.10 -0.21 -8.36
C ASN A 48 1.50 -1.62 -7.85
N VAL A 49 0.96 -2.06 -6.70
CA VAL A 49 1.14 -3.43 -6.20
C VAL A 49 0.50 -4.43 -7.15
N VAL A 50 -0.73 -4.18 -7.59
CA VAL A 50 -1.45 -5.03 -8.55
C VAL A 50 -0.63 -5.17 -9.84
N ASP A 51 -0.21 -4.07 -10.45
CA ASP A 51 0.61 -4.07 -11.67
C ASP A 51 1.90 -4.89 -11.51
N LYS A 52 2.58 -4.75 -10.37
CA LYS A 52 3.82 -5.50 -10.07
C LYS A 52 3.56 -6.98 -9.86
N LEU A 53 2.44 -7.35 -9.25
CA LEU A 53 2.05 -8.75 -9.03
C LEU A 53 1.65 -9.41 -10.36
N GLU A 54 0.91 -8.72 -11.21
CA GLU A 54 0.57 -9.18 -12.56
C GLU A 54 1.83 -9.37 -13.42
N ALA A 55 2.78 -8.44 -13.35
CA ALA A 55 4.05 -8.51 -14.08
C ALA A 55 4.89 -9.75 -13.72
N ILE A 56 4.71 -10.32 -12.52
CA ILE A 56 5.37 -11.56 -12.09
C ILE A 56 4.48 -12.81 -12.24
N GLY A 57 3.34 -12.68 -12.91
CA GLY A 57 2.43 -13.77 -13.27
C GLY A 57 1.40 -14.13 -12.20
N ILE A 58 1.01 -13.17 -11.36
CA ILE A 58 -0.08 -13.31 -10.38
C ILE A 58 -1.26 -12.48 -10.87
N GLU A 59 -2.28 -13.14 -11.39
CA GLU A 59 -3.56 -12.50 -11.74
C GLU A 59 -4.38 -12.30 -10.45
N LEU A 60 -4.91 -11.08 -10.27
CA LEU A 60 -5.78 -10.73 -9.15
C LEU A 60 -7.20 -10.51 -9.70
N GLU A 61 -8.11 -11.42 -9.36
CA GLU A 61 -9.56 -11.32 -9.67
C GLU A 61 -10.32 -10.38 -8.72
#